data_AF-A0A3D1AFL8-F1
#
_entry.id   AF-A0A3D1AFL8-F1
#
_cell.length_a   1.000
_cell.length_b   1.000
_cell.length_c   1.000
_cell.angle_alpha   90.00
_cell.angle_beta   90.00
_cell.angle_gamma   90.00
#
_symmetry.space_group_name_H-M   'P 1'
#
loop_
_entity.id
_entity.type
_entity.pdbx_description
1 polymer ?
#
loop_
_entity_poly.entity_id
_entity_poly.type
_entity_poly.pdbx_seq_one_letter_code
_entity_poly.pdbx_strand_id
1 'polypeptide(L)'
;MKNVAITYKIGVDVGSTTLKIIVLDAANNIVYKSYKRHKANINKVFAEEISLITKRFSGAQFQVKITGSAGMGLSERANMPFIQEVVASVEVV
;
A
#
# COMPACT_ATOMS: atom_id res chain seq x y z
N MET A 1 -2.84 -8.97 -29.86
CA MET A 1 -2.39 -7.76 -29.15
C MET A 1 -2.33 -8.09 -27.67
N LYS A 2 -1.17 -7.98 -27.01
CA LYS A 2 -1.10 -8.17 -25.55
C LYS A 2 -1.76 -6.95 -24.90
N ASN A 3 -2.88 -7.13 -24.20
CA ASN A 3 -3.42 -6.08 -23.34
C ASN A 3 -2.34 -5.74 -22.32
N VAL A 4 -1.76 -4.55 -22.41
CA VAL A 4 -0.82 -4.07 -21.41
C VAL A 4 -1.64 -3.70 -20.19
N ALA A 5 -1.62 -4.55 -19.17
CA ALA A 5 -2.31 -4.26 -17.92
C ALA A 5 -1.70 -2.98 -17.30
N ILE A 6 -2.57 -2.02 -16.97
CA ILE A 6 -2.14 -0.80 -16.28
C ILE A 6 -1.61 -1.22 -14.91
N THR A 7 -0.38 -0.82 -14.60
CA THR A 7 0.27 -1.15 -13.32
C THR A 7 0.34 0.08 -12.43
N TYR A 8 -0.19 -0.03 -11.21
CA TYR A 8 -0.09 0.99 -10.17
C TYR A 8 0.88 0.55 -9.07
N LYS A 9 1.52 1.52 -8.42
CA LYS A 9 2.38 1.28 -7.25
C LYS A 9 1.62 1.70 -6.00
N ILE A 10 1.65 0.87 -4.96
CA ILE A 10 1.01 1.14 -3.66
C ILE A 10 2.09 1.16 -2.59
N GLY A 11 2.25 2.31 -1.94
CA GLY A 11 3.04 2.44 -0.71
C GLY A 11 2.12 2.40 0.50
N VAL A 12 2.43 1.55 1.47
CA VAL A 12 1.66 1.38 2.71
C VAL A 12 2.58 1.63 3.90
N ASP A 13 2.31 2.66 4.69
CA ASP A 13 3.02 2.95 5.94
C ASP A 13 2.09 2.65 7.12
N VAL A 14 2.47 1.66 7.92
CA VAL A 14 1.72 1.24 9.10
C VAL A 14 2.52 1.57 10.36
N GLY A 15 2.11 2.64 11.03
CA GLY A 15 2.62 3.02 12.35
C GLY A 15 1.83 2.38 13.49
N SER A 16 2.19 2.73 14.72
CA SER A 16 1.53 2.23 15.95
C SER A 16 0.06 2.66 16.11
N THR A 17 -0.36 3.73 15.41
CA THR A 17 -1.72 4.29 15.51
C THR A 17 -2.42 4.49 14.18
N THR A 18 -1.68 4.52 13.07
CA THR A 18 -2.18 4.95 11.76
C THR A 18 -1.74 4.03 10.65
N LEU A 19 -2.58 3.95 9.62
CA LEU A 19 -2.31 3.31 8.35
C LEU A 19 -2.44 4.37 7.28
N LYS A 20 -1.37 4.58 6.51
CA LYS A 20 -1.31 5.54 5.41
C LYS A 20 -1.08 4.77 4.11
N ILE A 21 -1.80 5.15 3.06
CA ILE A 21 -1.65 4.55 1.74
C ILE A 21 -1.52 5.64 0.68
N ILE A 22 -0.57 5.46 -0.23
CA ILE A 22 -0.45 6.23 -1.47
C ILE A 22 -0.52 5.25 -2.64
N VAL A 23 -1.28 5.61 -3.69
CA VAL A 23 -1.26 4.91 -4.97
C VAL A 23 -0.74 5.85 -6.05
N LEU A 24 0.24 5.37 -6.80
CA LEU A 24 0.85 6.06 -7.93
C LEU A 24 0.48 5.37 -9.24
N ASP A 25 0.17 6.15 -10.27
CA ASP A 25 0.07 5.66 -11.65
C ASP A 25 1.45 5.42 -12.29
N ALA A 26 1.45 5.01 -13.57
CA ALA A 26 2.68 4.76 -14.32
C ALA A 26 3.57 6.00 -14.53
N ALA A 27 2.99 7.21 -14.45
CA ALA A 27 3.70 8.48 -14.54
C ALA A 27 4.11 9.02 -13.15
N ASN A 28 3.96 8.20 -12.10
CA ASN A 28 4.21 8.56 -10.70
C ASN A 28 3.29 9.67 -10.15
N ASN A 29 2.13 9.91 -10.75
CA ASN A 29 1.15 10.82 -10.17
C ASN A 29 0.41 10.13 -9.02
N ILE A 30 0.17 10.87 -7.92
CA ILE A 30 -0.68 10.39 -6.84
C ILE A 30 -2.13 10.37 -7.31
N VAL A 31 -2.68 9.16 -7.49
CA VAL A 31 -4.08 8.95 -7.92
C VAL A 31 -5.00 8.53 -6.77
N TYR A 32 -4.42 8.17 -5.62
CA TYR A 32 -5.15 7.89 -4.38
C TYR A 32 -4.26 8.16 -3.16
N LYS A 33 -4.88 8.68 -2.09
CA LYS A 33 -4.26 8.87 -0.78
C LYS A 33 -5.25 8.52 0.32
N SER A 34 -4.75 7.90 1.38
CA SER A 34 -5.53 7.61 2.57
C SER A 34 -4.69 7.74 3.83
N TYR A 35 -5.34 8.22 4.89
CA TYR A 35 -4.80 8.30 6.24
C TYR A 35 -5.92 7.87 7.20
N LYS A 36 -5.73 6.74 7.87
CA LYS A 36 -6.73 6.20 8.81
C LYS A 36 -6.09 5.81 10.13
N ARG A 37 -6.80 6.05 11.23
CA ARG A 37 -6.46 5.45 12.53
C ARG A 37 -6.94 4.01 12.53
N HIS A 38 -6.05 3.04 12.75
CA HIS A 38 -6.44 1.63 12.73
C HIS A 38 -7.07 1.15 14.04
N LYS A 39 -6.94 1.90 15.14
CA LYS A 39 -7.51 1.58 16.46
C LYS A 39 -7.25 0.12 16.88
N ALA A 40 -5.98 -0.29 16.86
CA ALA A 40 -5.50 -1.66 17.08
C ALA A 40 -5.98 -2.74 16.09
N ASN A 41 -6.77 -2.41 15.07
CA ASN A 41 -7.27 -3.35 14.07
C ASN A 41 -6.68 -3.09 12.67
N ILE A 42 -5.37 -3.28 12.54
CA ILE A 42 -4.61 -3.03 11.31
C ILE A 42 -5.13 -3.86 10.13
N ASN A 43 -5.31 -5.17 10.33
CA ASN A 43 -5.71 -6.09 9.25
C ASN A 43 -7.06 -5.71 8.65
N LYS A 44 -8.05 -5.34 9.48
CA LYS A 44 -9.37 -4.91 9.01
C LYS A 44 -9.27 -3.64 8.18
N VAL A 45 -8.63 -2.60 8.71
CA VAL A 45 -8.50 -1.32 8.01
C VAL A 45 -7.71 -1.48 6.72
N PHE A 46 -6.65 -2.28 6.72
CA PHE A 46 -5.90 -2.60 5.52
C PHE A 46 -6.78 -3.29 4.46
N ALA A 47 -7.51 -4.34 4.82
CA ALA A 47 -8.37 -5.07 3.89
C ALA A 47 -9.49 -4.19 3.30
N GLU A 48 -10.10 -3.33 4.12
CA GLU A 48 -11.09 -2.35 3.67
C GLU A 48 -10.50 -1.38 2.63
N GLU A 49 -9.30 -0.85 2.90
CA GLU A 49 -8.63 0.08 1.97
C GLU A 49 -8.22 -0.59 0.65
N ILE A 50 -7.64 -1.80 0.71
CA ILE A 50 -7.26 -2.55 -0.48
C ILE A 50 -8.50 -2.91 -1.32
N SER A 51 -9.62 -3.24 -0.69
CA SER A 51 -10.89 -3.48 -1.38
C SER A 51 -11.38 -2.22 -2.12
N LEU A 52 -11.30 -1.05 -1.49
CA LEU A 52 -11.66 0.22 -2.13
C LEU A 52 -10.75 0.55 -3.32
N ILE A 53 -9.43 0.32 -3.17
CA ILE A 53 -8.44 0.59 -4.22
C ILE A 53 -8.66 -0.36 -5.42
N THR A 54 -8.77 -1.66 -5.18
CA THR A 54 -8.97 -2.66 -6.25
C THR A 54 -10.29 -2.49 -6.98
N LYS A 55 -11.35 -2.07 -6.28
CA LYS A 55 -12.64 -1.71 -6.92
C LYS A 55 -12.52 -0.45 -7.78
N ARG A 56 -11.79 0.57 -7.29
CA ARG A 56 -11.61 1.84 -8.00
C ARG A 56 -10.76 1.69 -9.27
N PHE A 57 -9.74 0.85 -9.22
CA PHE A 57 -8.81 0.60 -10.33
C PHE A 57 -8.98 -0.85 -10.83
N SER A 58 -10.21 -1.20 -11.22
CA SER A 58 -10.56 -2.55 -11.65
C SER A 58 -9.80 -2.96 -12.91
N GLY A 59 -9.35 -4.22 -12.97
CA GLY A 59 -8.56 -4.74 -14.09
C GLY A 59 -7.10 -4.29 -14.13
N ALA A 60 -6.64 -3.52 -13.15
CA ALA A 60 -5.25 -3.12 -13.03
C ALA A 60 -4.40 -4.15 -12.28
N GLN A 61 -3.09 -4.07 -12.47
CA GLN A 61 -2.10 -4.75 -11.64
C GLN A 61 -1.54 -3.79 -10.59
N PHE A 62 -1.12 -4.32 -9.45
CA PHE A 62 -0.58 -3.53 -8.35
C PHE A 62 0.76 -4.09 -7.90
N GLN A 63 1.72 -3.20 -7.69
CA GLN A 63 2.95 -3.48 -6.96
C GLN A 63 2.84 -2.84 -5.58
N VAL A 64 2.86 -3.65 -4.53
CA VAL A 64 2.67 -3.19 -3.15
C VAL A 64 3.98 -3.28 -2.39
N LYS A 65 4.34 -2.23 -1.66
CA LYS A 65 5.40 -2.23 -0.66
C LYS A 65 4.84 -1.75 0.68
N ILE A 66 5.18 -2.47 1.74
CA ILE A 66 4.73 -2.15 3.11
C ILE A 66 5.94 -1.71 3.93
N THR A 67 5.75 -0.67 4.74
CA THR A 67 6.74 -0.19 5.71
C THR A 67 6.06 0.20 7.03
N GLY A 68 6.86 0.77 7.94
CA GLY A 68 6.41 1.24 9.25
C GLY A 68 6.55 0.16 10.33
N SER A 69 6.71 0.63 11.58
CA SER A 69 6.92 -0.21 12.76
C SER A 69 5.91 -1.36 12.96
N ALA A 70 4.64 -1.17 12.58
CA ALA A 70 3.61 -2.21 12.67
C ALA A 70 3.33 -2.91 11.32
N GLY A 71 4.08 -2.55 10.27
CA GLY A 71 3.92 -3.06 8.92
C GLY A 71 4.49 -4.46 8.72
N MET A 72 5.56 -4.84 9.44
CA MET A 72 6.22 -6.13 9.27
C MET A 72 5.27 -7.31 9.49
N GLY A 73 4.56 -7.33 10.63
CA GLY A 73 3.60 -8.39 10.91
C GLY A 73 2.39 -8.40 9.97
N LEU A 74 2.01 -7.24 9.40
CA LEU A 74 1.00 -7.21 8.33
C LEU A 74 1.54 -7.85 7.06
N SER A 75 2.78 -7.51 6.68
CA SER A 75 3.48 -8.02 5.50
C SER A 75 3.59 -9.54 5.51
N GLU A 76 4.01 -10.11 6.64
CA GLU A 76 4.14 -11.56 6.82
C GLU A 76 2.80 -12.27 6.64
N ARG A 77 1.73 -11.78 7.30
CA ARG A 77 0.38 -12.37 7.20
C ARG A 77 -0.22 -12.23 5.81
N ALA A 78 0.05 -11.13 5.12
CA ALA A 78 -0.45 -10.86 3.78
C ALA A 78 0.43 -11.45 2.67
N ASN A 79 1.58 -12.05 3.01
CA ASN A 79 2.62 -12.48 2.09
C ASN A 79 3.00 -11.38 1.08
N MET A 80 3.22 -10.16 1.61
CA MET A 80 3.59 -8.98 0.82
C MET A 80 5.03 -8.53 1.13
N PRO A 81 5.69 -7.79 0.23
CA PRO A 81 7.04 -7.27 0.48
C PRO A 81 7.05 -6.19 1.57
N PHE A 82 7.96 -6.36 2.54
CA PHE A 82 8.26 -5.35 3.55
C PHE A 82 9.56 -4.62 3.21
N ILE A 83 9.59 -3.31 3.42
CA ILE A 83 10.78 -2.47 3.37
C ILE A 83 10.95 -1.73 4.69
N GLN A 84 12.19 -1.68 5.18
CA GLN A 84 12.50 -1.03 6.45
C GLN A 84 12.28 0.50 6.35
N GLU A 85 11.76 1.10 7.41
CA GLU A 85 11.27 2.50 7.43
C GLU A 85 12.35 3.55 7.10
N VAL A 86 13.57 3.37 7.60
CA VAL A 86 14.73 4.23 7.28
C VAL A 86 15.09 4.11 5.81
N VAL A 87 15.13 2.90 5.25
CA VAL A 87 15.41 2.69 3.82
C VAL A 87 14.33 3.36 2.96
N ALA A 88 13.05 3.13 3.29
CA ALA A 88 11.93 3.74 2.58
C ALA A 88 11.96 5.28 2.60
N SER A 89 12.41 5.86 3.72
CA SER A 89 12.49 7.32 3.89
C SER A 89 13.64 7.97 3.13
N VAL A 90 14.70 7.21 2.85
CA VAL A 90 15.91 7.73 2.19
C VAL A 90 15.89 7.47 0.69
N GLU A 91 15.51 6.26 0.26
CA GLU A 91 15.66 5.83 -1.12
C GLU A 91 14.45 6.19 -2.02
N VAL A 92 13.33 6.64 -1.45
CA VAL A 92 12.09 6.98 -2.18
C VAL A 92 11.68 5.84 -3.13
N VAL A 93 11.28 4.71 -2.53
CA VAL A 93 11.17 3.39 -3.17
C VAL A 93 9.77 2.81 -3.16
#